data_AF-K0VHS4-F1
#
_entry.id   AF-K0VHS4-F1
#
_cell.length_a   1.000
_cell.length_b   1.000
_cell.length_c   1.000
_cell.angle_alpha   90.00
_cell.angle_beta   90.00
_cell.angle_gamma   90.00
#
_symmetry.space_group_name_H-M   'P 1'
#
loop_
_entity.id
_entity.type
_entity.pdbx_description
1 polymer ?
#
loop_
_entity_poly.entity_id
_entity_poly.type
_entity_poly.pdbx_seq_one_letter_code
_entity_poly.pdbx_strand_id
1 'polypeptide(L)'
;MKSLQQWSDYERDMRLAMILVADGMMNMLGTAPNAKTSAEAFLGIQLPSDFSGFLVNLVADPWGKPDAFLSQITLEGTHLYRTVRRAHDLLTAMKPIHQIGHQDERDEAIDWVGYFLTTVPTDSYGMGADYFDIVETQSNPLPFLHRAGNVYLSLIEFVHGTVGSHKDWASSSDMIVFNADDLALLGDVDIRSVRNAMGPSGSKPIRSFKALPTDRDDERAYANPVDALDWLSGRRGFKCGRLDADWVNAGIPSTGSLAALGAVAGMMFWLNGQTTEKMAEKLGWDVGQTRAWTRGEGLDPFAAKRVAEAAGLDSKEYSKQIAKLLKKEN
;
A
#
# COMPACT_ATOMS: atom_id res chain seq x y z
N MET A 1 -6.86 0.03 -6.80
CA MET A 1 -7.04 0.88 -5.63
C MET A 1 -8.27 1.73 -5.84
N LYS A 2 -9.26 1.66 -4.92
CA LYS A 2 -10.44 2.55 -4.91
C LYS A 2 -10.00 3.98 -5.19
N SER A 3 -10.84 4.75 -5.89
CA SER A 3 -10.63 6.19 -5.92
C SER A 3 -10.56 6.68 -4.48
N LEU A 4 -9.43 7.31 -4.13
CA LEU A 4 -9.30 8.01 -2.85
C LEU A 4 -10.49 8.96 -2.69
N GLN A 5 -10.94 9.11 -1.46
CA GLN A 5 -11.96 10.10 -1.11
C GLN A 5 -11.50 11.51 -1.50
N GLN A 6 -12.42 12.48 -1.49
CA GLN A 6 -12.03 13.85 -1.76
C GLN A 6 -11.15 14.36 -0.62
N TRP A 7 -10.21 15.26 -0.92
CA TRP A 7 -9.33 15.83 0.11
C TRP A 7 -10.11 16.41 1.31
N SER A 8 -11.26 17.03 1.05
CA SER A 8 -12.17 17.54 2.08
C SER A 8 -12.65 16.48 3.08
N ASP A 9 -12.77 15.23 2.66
CA ASP A 9 -13.18 14.12 3.53
C ASP A 9 -12.06 13.79 4.53
N TYR A 10 -10.80 13.82 4.09
CA TYR A 10 -9.65 13.66 4.97
C TYR A 10 -9.52 14.82 5.95
N GLU A 11 -9.75 16.06 5.51
CA GLU A 11 -9.73 17.21 6.43
C GLU A 11 -10.85 17.14 7.48
N ARG A 12 -12.04 16.69 7.07
CA ARG A 12 -13.15 16.45 7.99
C ARG A 12 -12.77 15.40 9.03
N ASP A 13 -12.24 14.26 8.61
CA ASP A 13 -11.80 13.19 9.52
C ASP A 13 -10.69 13.66 10.47
N MET A 14 -9.70 14.42 9.97
CA MET A 14 -8.65 14.99 10.82
C MET A 14 -9.23 15.89 11.92
N ARG A 15 -10.17 16.78 11.56
CA ARG A 15 -10.83 17.68 12.53
C ARG A 15 -11.66 16.91 13.54
N LEU A 16 -12.41 15.90 13.10
CA LEU A 16 -13.19 15.04 13.99
C LEU A 16 -12.29 14.26 14.95
N ALA A 17 -11.21 13.67 14.45
CA ALA A 17 -10.23 12.97 15.27
C ALA A 17 -9.55 13.90 16.28
N MET A 18 -9.20 15.13 15.89
CA MET A 18 -8.69 16.14 16.82
C MET A 18 -9.72 16.50 17.91
N ILE A 19 -11.00 16.61 17.58
CA ILE A 19 -12.07 16.82 18.58
C ILE A 19 -12.09 15.68 19.59
N LEU A 20 -12.06 14.41 19.12
CA LEU A 20 -12.10 13.25 20.00
C LEU A 20 -10.88 13.19 20.92
N VAL A 21 -9.68 13.53 20.42
CA VAL A 21 -8.47 13.64 21.25
C VAL A 21 -8.62 14.76 22.28
N ALA A 22 -9.15 15.91 21.90
CA ALA A 22 -9.41 17.02 22.82
C ALA A 22 -10.42 16.64 23.91
N ASP A 23 -11.47 15.90 23.56
CA ASP A 23 -12.43 15.33 24.52
C ASP A 23 -11.76 14.36 25.50
N GLY A 24 -10.90 13.48 25.01
CA GLY A 24 -10.08 12.60 25.84
C GLY A 24 -9.19 13.39 26.81
N MET A 25 -8.52 14.43 26.33
CA MET A 25 -7.70 15.33 27.16
C MET A 25 -8.53 16.01 28.24
N MET A 26 -9.70 16.56 27.88
CA MET A 26 -10.60 17.23 28.83
C MET A 26 -11.11 16.25 29.89
N ASN A 27 -11.47 15.04 29.51
CA ASN A 27 -11.93 14.02 30.43
C ASN A 27 -10.83 13.57 31.40
N MET A 28 -9.59 13.40 30.92
CA MET A 28 -8.43 13.07 31.77
C MET A 28 -8.09 14.18 32.77
N LEU A 29 -8.23 15.45 32.37
CA LEU A 29 -7.92 16.61 33.20
C LEU A 29 -9.07 17.03 34.14
N GLY A 30 -10.28 16.52 33.92
CA GLY A 30 -11.46 16.80 34.73
C GLY A 30 -11.92 18.26 34.67
N THR A 31 -12.57 18.73 35.74
CA THR A 31 -13.16 20.09 35.82
C THR A 31 -12.15 21.21 36.10
N ALA A 32 -10.85 20.96 35.91
CA ALA A 32 -9.83 21.99 36.10
C ALA A 32 -9.94 23.06 35.00
N PRO A 33 -9.74 24.36 35.31
CA PRO A 33 -9.67 25.42 34.29
C PRO A 33 -8.70 25.10 33.15
N ASN A 34 -7.65 24.33 33.45
CA ASN A 34 -6.62 23.91 32.53
C ASN A 34 -7.11 22.90 31.47
N ALA A 35 -8.20 22.17 31.71
CA ALA A 35 -8.75 21.21 30.75
C ALA A 35 -9.24 21.91 29.48
N LYS A 36 -10.08 22.95 29.65
CA LYS A 36 -10.59 23.78 28.56
C LYS A 36 -9.45 24.47 27.80
N THR A 37 -8.53 25.12 28.53
CA THR A 37 -7.37 25.79 27.93
C THR A 37 -6.49 24.83 27.12
N SER A 38 -6.33 23.59 27.57
CA SER A 38 -5.53 22.59 26.84
C SER A 38 -6.21 22.17 25.54
N ALA A 39 -7.53 21.97 25.55
CA ALA A 39 -8.30 21.66 24.35
C ALA A 39 -8.29 22.83 23.35
N GLU A 40 -8.49 24.06 23.82
CA GLU A 40 -8.40 25.28 23.00
C GLU A 40 -7.02 25.43 22.34
N ALA A 41 -5.94 25.21 23.12
CA ALA A 41 -4.59 25.25 22.61
C ALA A 41 -4.30 24.15 21.58
N PHE A 42 -4.82 22.93 21.82
CA PHE A 42 -4.66 21.80 20.90
C PHE A 42 -5.43 21.99 19.59
N LEU A 43 -6.67 22.47 19.65
CA LEU A 43 -7.53 22.69 18.48
C LEU A 43 -7.24 24.00 17.75
N GLY A 44 -6.55 24.95 18.40
CA GLY A 44 -6.28 26.28 17.87
C GLY A 44 -7.52 27.16 17.79
N ILE A 45 -8.50 26.96 18.67
CA ILE A 45 -9.77 27.70 18.69
C ILE A 45 -10.10 28.18 20.10
N GLN A 46 -11.03 29.14 20.21
CA GLN A 46 -11.68 29.48 21.47
C GLN A 46 -13.00 28.75 21.57
N LEU A 47 -13.22 28.05 22.67
CA LEU A 47 -14.46 27.36 22.95
C LEU A 47 -15.44 28.30 23.66
N PRO A 48 -16.76 28.19 23.40
CA PRO A 48 -17.77 29.02 24.06
C PRO A 48 -17.60 29.04 25.58
N SER A 49 -17.78 30.21 26.20
CA SER A 49 -17.58 30.39 27.64
C SER A 49 -18.52 29.55 28.49
N ASP A 50 -19.70 29.25 27.96
CA ASP A 50 -20.78 28.46 28.55
C ASP A 50 -20.76 26.99 28.09
N PHE A 51 -19.78 26.58 27.30
CA PHE A 51 -19.65 25.20 26.85
C PHE A 51 -19.47 24.25 28.04
N SER A 52 -20.29 23.19 28.08
CA SER A 52 -20.17 22.08 29.03
C SER A 52 -20.44 20.75 28.33
N GLY A 53 -19.71 19.71 28.73
CA GLY A 53 -19.79 18.38 28.13
C GLY A 53 -18.70 18.09 27.10
N PHE A 54 -19.00 17.24 26.12
CA PHE A 54 -18.08 16.77 25.09
C PHE A 54 -18.18 17.61 23.81
N LEU A 55 -17.02 17.99 23.26
CA LEU A 55 -16.86 18.84 22.07
C LEU A 55 -17.46 18.20 20.84
N VAL A 56 -17.38 16.88 20.74
CA VAL A 56 -18.05 16.10 19.70
C VAL A 56 -19.56 16.35 19.60
N ASN A 57 -20.24 16.76 20.68
CA ASN A 57 -21.67 17.04 20.65
C ASN A 57 -21.98 18.24 19.77
N LEU A 58 -21.01 19.16 19.60
CA LEU A 58 -21.10 20.31 18.70
C LEU A 58 -21.09 19.90 17.23
N VAL A 59 -20.63 18.69 16.91
CA VAL A 59 -20.61 18.13 15.55
C VAL A 59 -21.56 16.95 15.38
N ALA A 60 -22.20 16.50 16.46
CA ALA A 60 -23.20 15.44 16.47
C ALA A 60 -24.62 15.92 16.26
N ASP A 61 -24.92 17.18 16.55
CA ASP A 61 -26.22 17.75 16.27
C ASP A 61 -26.43 17.91 14.74
N PRO A 62 -27.38 17.16 14.13
CA PRO A 62 -27.69 17.29 12.71
C PRO A 62 -28.21 18.69 12.34
N TRP A 63 -28.69 19.45 13.32
CA TRP A 63 -29.20 20.80 13.18
C TRP A 63 -28.16 21.87 13.54
N GLY A 64 -27.02 21.48 14.10
CA GLY A 64 -25.99 22.35 14.70
C GLY A 64 -24.98 22.96 13.72
N LYS A 65 -25.17 22.80 12.40
CA LYS A 65 -24.19 23.21 11.36
C LYS A 65 -22.78 22.67 11.66
N PRO A 66 -22.60 21.34 11.75
CA PRO A 66 -21.34 20.71 12.18
C PRO A 66 -20.11 21.18 11.39
N ASP A 67 -20.26 21.39 10.08
CA ASP A 67 -19.18 21.86 9.21
C ASP A 67 -18.66 23.27 9.60
N ALA A 68 -19.54 24.13 10.15
CA ALA A 68 -19.15 25.47 10.59
C ALA A 68 -18.30 25.43 11.86
N PHE A 69 -18.53 24.49 12.77
CA PHE A 69 -17.65 24.27 13.92
C PHE A 69 -16.33 23.63 13.49
N LEU A 70 -16.40 22.56 12.70
CA LEU A 70 -15.20 21.88 12.17
C LEU A 70 -14.28 22.86 11.43
N SER A 71 -14.83 23.77 10.62
CA SER A 71 -14.03 24.74 9.87
C SER A 71 -13.22 25.71 10.73
N GLN A 72 -13.55 25.87 12.02
CA GLN A 72 -12.80 26.72 12.94
C GLN A 72 -11.50 26.03 13.39
N ILE A 73 -11.46 24.70 13.41
CA ILE A 73 -10.30 23.93 13.84
C ILE A 73 -9.18 24.08 12.80
N THR A 74 -8.04 24.58 13.27
CA THR A 74 -6.89 24.87 12.42
C THR A 74 -6.08 23.60 12.18
N LEU A 75 -6.10 23.10 10.95
CA LEU A 75 -5.27 21.97 10.53
C LEU A 75 -3.92 22.43 9.95
N GLU A 76 -3.93 23.56 9.23
CA GLU A 76 -2.77 24.02 8.48
C GLU A 76 -1.58 24.29 9.41
N GLY A 77 -0.39 23.86 8.98
CA GLY A 77 0.84 23.98 9.77
C GLY A 77 1.03 22.89 10.84
N THR A 78 0.02 22.06 11.13
CA THR A 78 0.18 20.91 12.02
C THR A 78 0.99 19.79 11.36
N HIS A 79 1.65 18.97 12.18
CA HIS A 79 2.35 17.78 11.68
C HIS A 79 1.38 16.77 11.06
N LEU A 80 0.21 16.56 11.67
CA LEU A 80 -0.87 15.70 11.18
C LEU A 80 -1.29 16.07 9.75
N TYR A 81 -1.58 17.36 9.50
CA TYR A 81 -1.98 17.81 8.17
C TYR A 81 -0.89 17.53 7.13
N ARG A 82 0.37 17.77 7.47
CA ARG A 82 1.51 17.51 6.57
C ARG A 82 1.67 16.02 6.27
N THR A 83 1.58 15.14 7.26
CA THR A 83 1.77 13.70 7.07
C THR A 83 0.60 13.06 6.32
N VAL A 84 -0.65 13.45 6.61
CA VAL A 84 -1.84 13.01 5.87
C VAL A 84 -1.80 13.52 4.43
N ARG A 85 -1.43 14.79 4.21
CA ARG A 85 -1.25 15.34 2.86
C ARG A 85 -0.19 14.55 2.08
N ARG A 86 0.96 14.29 2.70
CA ARG A 86 2.05 13.53 2.07
C ARG A 86 1.63 12.12 1.70
N ALA A 87 0.95 11.41 2.61
CA ALA A 87 0.40 10.08 2.35
C ALA A 87 -0.64 10.08 1.20
N HIS A 88 -1.51 11.10 1.16
CA HIS A 88 -2.47 11.27 0.08
C HIS A 88 -1.78 11.55 -1.26
N ASP A 89 -0.77 12.41 -1.27
CA ASP A 89 0.01 12.76 -2.46
C ASP A 89 0.81 11.57 -2.98
N LEU A 90 1.34 10.72 -2.09
CA LEU A 90 1.99 9.45 -2.45
C LEU A 90 1.07 8.56 -3.31
N LEU A 91 -0.20 8.42 -2.90
CA LEU A 91 -1.17 7.55 -3.57
C LEU A 91 -1.85 8.20 -4.78
N THR A 92 -1.81 9.54 -4.92
CA THR A 92 -2.43 10.26 -6.05
C THR A 92 -1.45 10.67 -7.14
N ALA A 93 -0.21 11.05 -6.79
CA ALA A 93 0.77 11.54 -7.75
C ALA A 93 1.31 10.44 -8.67
N MET A 94 1.28 9.18 -8.20
CA MET A 94 1.67 8.00 -8.99
C MET A 94 3.05 8.15 -9.65
N LYS A 95 4.01 8.68 -8.88
CA LYS A 95 5.40 8.89 -9.32
C LYS A 95 6.01 7.58 -9.83
N PRO A 96 7.03 7.63 -10.71
CA PRO A 96 7.79 6.44 -11.07
C PRO A 96 8.29 5.71 -9.81
N ILE A 97 8.14 4.39 -9.78
CA ILE A 97 8.37 3.58 -8.56
C ILE A 97 9.75 3.78 -7.95
N HIS A 98 10.78 3.94 -8.79
CA HIS A 98 12.17 4.13 -8.35
C HIS A 98 12.43 5.49 -7.66
N GLN A 99 11.52 6.46 -7.77
CA GLN A 99 11.64 7.77 -7.13
C GLN A 99 11.01 7.81 -5.74
N ILE A 100 10.35 6.72 -5.33
CA ILE A 100 9.66 6.64 -4.05
C ILE A 100 10.60 5.95 -3.06
N GLY A 101 11.14 6.72 -2.12
CA GLY A 101 11.88 6.17 -0.97
C GLY A 101 10.93 5.49 -0.02
N HIS A 102 10.71 4.18 -0.15
CA HIS A 102 9.64 3.49 0.57
C HIS A 102 9.79 3.57 2.10
N GLN A 103 11.02 3.57 2.62
CA GLN A 103 11.29 3.70 4.04
C GLN A 103 10.99 5.13 4.53
N ASP A 104 11.49 6.15 3.82
CA ASP A 104 11.24 7.54 4.16
C ASP A 104 9.74 7.88 4.13
N GLU A 105 9.00 7.40 3.13
CA GLU A 105 7.55 7.61 3.07
C GLU A 105 6.79 6.85 4.16
N ARG A 106 7.29 5.69 4.60
CA ARG A 106 6.72 4.96 5.73
C ARG A 106 6.92 5.75 7.02
N ASP A 107 8.15 6.15 7.30
CA ASP A 107 8.57 6.82 8.54
C ASP A 107 8.03 8.26 8.64
N GLU A 108 8.03 9.02 7.53
CA GLU A 108 7.68 10.44 7.53
C GLU A 108 6.21 10.72 7.25
N ALA A 109 5.43 9.72 6.78
CA ALA A 109 4.02 9.89 6.47
C ALA A 109 3.13 8.79 7.07
N ILE A 110 3.27 7.55 6.60
CA ILE A 110 2.29 6.49 6.89
C ILE A 110 2.26 6.13 8.38
N ASP A 111 3.41 5.96 9.01
CA ASP A 111 3.50 5.62 10.44
C ASP A 111 2.93 6.74 11.31
N TRP A 112 3.10 8.00 10.93
CA TRP A 112 2.47 9.13 11.63
C TRP A 112 0.95 9.12 11.54
N VAL A 113 0.38 8.74 10.39
CA VAL A 113 -1.07 8.54 10.27
C VAL A 113 -1.51 7.38 11.19
N GLY A 114 -0.76 6.28 11.20
CA GLY A 114 -0.99 5.15 12.10
C GLY A 114 -0.96 5.55 13.57
N TYR A 115 0.10 6.24 14.01
CA TYR A 115 0.24 6.74 15.37
C TYR A 115 -0.95 7.63 15.76
N PHE A 116 -1.33 8.57 14.89
CA PHE A 116 -2.47 9.42 15.16
C PHE A 116 -3.76 8.62 15.36
N LEU A 117 -4.05 7.65 14.48
CA LEU A 117 -5.22 6.77 14.62
C LEU A 117 -5.23 6.01 15.96
N THR A 118 -4.06 5.60 16.47
CA THR A 118 -3.98 4.93 17.79
C THR A 118 -4.21 5.88 18.97
N THR A 119 -4.04 7.19 18.79
CA THR A 119 -4.28 8.19 19.85
C THR A 119 -5.73 8.65 19.94
N VAL A 120 -6.52 8.43 18.89
CA VAL A 120 -7.94 8.78 18.88
C VAL A 120 -8.67 7.82 19.82
N PRO A 121 -9.39 8.32 20.84
CA PRO A 121 -10.09 7.45 21.76
C PRO A 121 -11.11 6.54 21.07
N THR A 122 -11.13 5.27 21.47
CA THR A 122 -12.02 4.23 20.94
C THR A 122 -13.13 3.83 21.90
N ASP A 123 -13.28 4.53 23.03
CA ASP A 123 -14.33 4.28 24.03
C ASP A 123 -15.55 5.18 23.83
N SER A 124 -16.75 4.65 24.08
CA SER A 124 -17.99 5.39 23.89
C SER A 124 -18.07 6.34 25.05
N TYR A 125 -17.69 7.59 24.83
CA TYR A 125 -17.88 8.67 25.79
C TYR A 125 -19.38 9.00 26.01
N GLY A 126 -20.25 7.98 26.11
CA GLY A 126 -21.71 8.15 26.24
C GLY A 126 -22.37 8.87 25.07
N MET A 127 -21.73 8.85 23.89
CA MET A 127 -21.93 9.82 22.81
C MET A 127 -23.24 9.67 22.03
N GLY A 128 -23.96 8.56 22.18
CA GLY A 128 -25.18 8.29 21.41
C GLY A 128 -25.02 8.27 19.87
N ALA A 129 -23.81 8.48 19.35
CA ALA A 129 -23.46 8.59 17.93
C ALA A 129 -22.12 7.88 17.65
N ASP A 130 -22.03 7.23 16.48
CA ASP A 130 -20.91 6.38 16.04
C ASP A 130 -19.74 7.20 15.47
N TYR A 131 -19.01 7.90 16.34
CA TYR A 131 -17.75 8.56 15.95
C TYR A 131 -16.53 7.63 16.01
N PHE A 132 -16.71 6.41 16.53
CA PHE A 132 -15.75 5.33 16.51
C PHE A 132 -15.33 4.88 15.14
N ASP A 133 -16.25 5.03 14.18
CA ASP A 133 -16.02 4.61 12.82
C ASP A 133 -14.78 5.30 12.23
N ILE A 134 -14.41 6.49 12.69
CA ILE A 134 -13.22 7.23 12.22
C ILE A 134 -11.94 6.39 12.35
N VAL A 135 -11.85 5.51 13.35
CA VAL A 135 -10.70 4.62 13.57
C VAL A 135 -10.99 3.15 13.25
N GLU A 136 -12.19 2.67 13.52
CA GLU A 136 -12.53 1.24 13.35
C GLU A 136 -12.99 0.91 11.93
N THR A 137 -13.77 1.81 11.31
CA THR A 137 -14.33 1.56 9.98
C THR A 137 -13.24 1.75 8.93
N GLN A 138 -12.71 0.62 8.49
CA GLN A 138 -11.59 0.53 7.55
C GLN A 138 -11.80 1.25 6.21
N SER A 139 -13.04 1.57 5.85
CA SER A 139 -13.36 2.33 4.64
C SER A 139 -13.35 3.84 4.84
N ASN A 140 -13.23 4.33 6.07
CA ASN A 140 -13.14 5.76 6.34
C ASN A 140 -11.82 6.34 5.85
N PRO A 141 -11.79 7.63 5.48
CA PRO A 141 -10.64 8.27 4.86
C PRO A 141 -9.30 7.95 5.55
N LEU A 142 -9.12 8.27 6.84
CA LEU A 142 -7.81 8.09 7.49
C LEU A 142 -7.38 6.62 7.64
N PRO A 143 -8.22 5.68 8.13
CA PRO A 143 -7.86 4.27 8.15
C PRO A 143 -7.58 3.70 6.76
N PHE A 144 -8.37 4.08 5.76
CA PHE A 144 -8.16 3.66 4.38
C PHE A 144 -6.80 4.15 3.86
N LEU A 145 -6.48 5.42 4.08
CA LEU A 145 -5.21 6.02 3.65
C LEU A 145 -4.02 5.30 4.26
N HIS A 146 -4.06 5.04 5.56
CA HIS A 146 -3.01 4.30 6.27
C HIS A 146 -2.82 2.89 5.69
N ARG A 147 -3.91 2.15 5.49
CA ARG A 147 -3.84 0.79 4.93
C ARG A 147 -3.36 0.78 3.48
N ALA A 148 -3.96 1.61 2.62
CA ALA A 148 -3.59 1.71 1.21
C ALA A 148 -2.13 2.16 1.04
N GLY A 149 -1.69 3.13 1.85
CA GLY A 149 -0.31 3.59 1.92
C GLY A 149 0.66 2.48 2.26
N ASN A 150 0.42 1.76 3.36
CA ASN A 150 1.26 0.62 3.77
C ASN A 150 1.39 -0.42 2.66
N VAL A 151 0.27 -0.86 2.10
CA VAL A 151 0.27 -1.90 1.06
C VAL A 151 0.96 -1.42 -0.22
N TYR A 152 0.77 -0.15 -0.60
CA TYR A 152 1.47 0.43 -1.74
C TYR A 152 2.98 0.50 -1.52
N LEU A 153 3.42 0.85 -0.31
CA LEU A 153 4.84 0.87 0.05
C LEU A 153 5.43 -0.55 0.09
N SER A 154 4.71 -1.56 0.56
CA SER A 154 5.15 -2.97 0.48
C SER A 154 5.33 -3.44 -0.96
N LEU A 155 4.46 -3.00 -1.88
CA LEU A 155 4.65 -3.23 -3.30
C LEU A 155 5.93 -2.58 -3.83
N ILE A 156 6.18 -1.31 -3.48
CA ILE A 156 7.38 -0.59 -3.91
C ILE A 156 8.64 -1.26 -3.36
N GLU A 157 8.63 -1.62 -2.07
CA GLU A 157 9.71 -2.35 -1.40
C GLU A 157 10.02 -3.67 -2.11
N PHE A 158 9.00 -4.44 -2.50
CA PHE A 158 9.18 -5.65 -3.27
C PHE A 158 9.84 -5.39 -4.63
N VAL A 159 9.39 -4.36 -5.37
CA VAL A 159 9.96 -4.01 -6.67
C VAL A 159 11.42 -3.53 -6.53
N HIS A 160 11.71 -2.70 -5.54
CA HIS A 160 13.07 -2.25 -5.21
C HIS A 160 13.97 -3.43 -4.84
N GLY A 161 13.48 -4.35 -4.02
CA GLY A 161 14.21 -5.57 -3.70
C GLY A 161 14.48 -6.45 -4.92
N THR A 162 13.60 -6.43 -5.93
CA THR A 162 13.74 -7.26 -7.14
C THR A 162 14.81 -6.70 -8.07
N VAL A 163 14.82 -5.38 -8.25
CA VAL A 163 15.73 -4.70 -9.16
C VAL A 163 17.09 -4.52 -8.49
N GLY A 164 18.09 -5.27 -8.95
CA GLY A 164 19.41 -5.29 -8.33
C GLY A 164 19.51 -6.23 -7.13
N SER A 165 18.56 -7.17 -6.98
CA SER A 165 18.38 -8.08 -5.85
C SER A 165 19.67 -8.68 -5.29
N HIS A 166 19.74 -8.83 -3.96
CA HIS A 166 20.82 -9.55 -3.29
C HIS A 166 20.88 -11.02 -3.77
N LYS A 167 22.04 -11.66 -3.58
CA LYS A 167 22.29 -13.06 -4.02
C LYS A 167 21.33 -14.08 -3.40
N ASP A 168 20.70 -13.72 -2.29
CA ASP A 168 19.89 -14.63 -1.47
C ASP A 168 18.41 -14.66 -1.87
N TRP A 169 18.00 -13.97 -2.94
CA TRP A 169 16.69 -14.17 -3.54
C TRP A 169 16.65 -15.53 -4.24
N ALA A 170 16.51 -16.61 -3.48
CA ALA A 170 16.46 -17.96 -4.02
C ALA A 170 15.08 -18.28 -4.61
N SER A 171 14.01 -17.71 -4.05
CA SER A 171 12.64 -17.90 -4.51
C SER A 171 11.77 -16.65 -4.32
N SER A 172 10.74 -16.48 -5.14
CA SER A 172 9.73 -15.43 -4.93
C SER A 172 8.91 -15.61 -3.65
N SER A 173 8.91 -16.81 -3.05
CA SER A 173 8.29 -17.07 -1.73
C SER A 173 9.15 -16.63 -0.54
N ASP A 174 10.41 -16.26 -0.76
CA ASP A 174 11.29 -15.79 0.33
C ASP A 174 10.88 -14.39 0.82
N MET A 175 10.02 -13.70 0.06
CA MET A 175 9.43 -12.42 0.42
C MET A 175 7.95 -12.61 0.75
N ILE A 176 7.62 -12.46 2.03
CA ILE A 176 6.25 -12.36 2.51
C ILE A 176 5.78 -10.92 2.28
N VAL A 177 4.97 -10.68 1.24
CA VAL A 177 4.63 -9.30 0.82
C VAL A 177 3.15 -8.98 0.98
N PHE A 178 2.25 -9.86 0.49
CA PHE A 178 0.83 -9.54 0.41
C PHE A 178 -0.03 -10.64 1.04
N ASN A 179 -0.97 -10.26 1.88
CA ASN A 179 -2.11 -11.09 2.25
C ASN A 179 -3.31 -10.82 1.32
N ALA A 180 -4.44 -11.51 1.54
CA ALA A 180 -5.62 -11.36 0.70
C ALA A 180 -6.26 -9.95 0.79
N ASP A 181 -6.21 -9.30 1.96
CA ASP A 181 -6.71 -7.94 2.16
C ASP A 181 -5.87 -6.91 1.41
N ASP A 182 -4.55 -7.09 1.40
CA ASP A 182 -3.61 -6.22 0.69
C ASP A 182 -3.91 -6.23 -0.82
N LEU A 183 -4.08 -7.43 -1.39
CA LEU A 183 -4.43 -7.58 -2.81
C LEU A 183 -5.82 -7.04 -3.14
N ALA A 184 -6.77 -7.13 -2.20
CA ALA A 184 -8.10 -6.56 -2.36
C ALA A 184 -8.02 -5.03 -2.46
N LEU A 185 -7.19 -4.40 -1.61
CA LEU A 185 -6.92 -2.96 -1.65
C LEU A 185 -6.22 -2.53 -2.94
N LEU A 186 -5.13 -3.21 -3.32
CA LEU A 186 -4.38 -2.91 -4.55
C LEU A 186 -5.25 -3.09 -5.80
N GLY A 187 -5.99 -4.20 -5.86
CA GLY A 187 -6.83 -4.55 -7.00
C GLY A 187 -8.13 -3.76 -7.11
N ASP A 188 -8.57 -3.09 -6.04
CA ASP A 188 -9.93 -2.55 -5.89
C ASP A 188 -11.00 -3.62 -6.15
N VAL A 189 -10.94 -4.70 -5.37
CA VAL A 189 -11.85 -5.85 -5.51
C VAL A 189 -12.26 -6.37 -4.15
N ASP A 190 -13.36 -7.12 -4.12
CA ASP A 190 -13.79 -7.79 -2.90
C ASP A 190 -12.80 -8.87 -2.46
N ILE A 191 -12.54 -8.96 -1.15
CA ILE A 191 -11.61 -9.93 -0.55
C ILE A 191 -11.96 -11.38 -0.92
N ARG A 192 -13.24 -11.73 -1.11
CA ARG A 192 -13.65 -13.08 -1.54
C ARG A 192 -13.14 -13.39 -2.94
N SER A 193 -13.06 -12.39 -3.82
CA SER A 193 -12.51 -12.55 -5.16
C SER A 193 -11.03 -12.93 -5.11
N VAL A 194 -10.28 -12.28 -4.21
CA VAL A 194 -8.87 -12.59 -3.97
C VAL A 194 -8.73 -13.98 -3.37
N ARG A 195 -9.48 -14.31 -2.31
CA ARG A 195 -9.46 -15.64 -1.68
C ARG A 195 -9.79 -16.76 -2.67
N ASN A 196 -10.70 -16.52 -3.62
CA ASN A 196 -11.02 -17.47 -4.68
C ASN A 196 -9.91 -17.61 -5.75
N ALA A 197 -9.04 -16.60 -5.88
CA ALA A 197 -7.89 -16.58 -6.77
C ALA A 197 -6.60 -17.09 -6.10
N MET A 198 -6.58 -17.18 -4.77
CA MET A 198 -5.46 -17.69 -3.98
C MET A 198 -5.65 -19.17 -3.63
N GLY A 199 -4.55 -19.93 -3.64
CA GLY A 199 -4.54 -21.28 -3.09
C GLY A 199 -3.16 -21.91 -3.02
N PRO A 200 -2.96 -22.90 -2.13
CA PRO A 200 -1.68 -23.59 -2.01
C PRO A 200 -1.42 -24.55 -3.17
N SER A 201 -2.48 -25.00 -3.86
CA SER A 201 -2.38 -25.82 -5.05
C SER A 201 -2.21 -24.96 -6.31
N GLY A 202 -1.39 -25.41 -7.26
CA GLY A 202 -1.16 -24.72 -8.55
C GLY A 202 -2.39 -24.62 -9.48
N SER A 203 -3.59 -24.95 -8.99
CA SER A 203 -4.86 -24.80 -9.72
C SER A 203 -5.40 -23.36 -9.70
N LYS A 204 -4.88 -22.53 -8.80
CA LYS A 204 -5.27 -21.13 -8.61
C LYS A 204 -4.23 -20.21 -9.25
N PRO A 205 -4.64 -19.03 -9.75
CA PRO A 205 -3.72 -18.10 -10.41
C PRO A 205 -2.69 -17.49 -9.44
N ILE A 206 -3.01 -17.42 -8.14
CA ILE A 206 -2.09 -16.94 -7.11
C ILE A 206 -1.72 -18.10 -6.19
N ARG A 207 -0.45 -18.52 -6.24
CA ARG A 207 0.06 -19.48 -5.27
C ARG A 207 0.12 -18.81 -3.90
N SER A 208 -0.38 -19.50 -2.88
CA SER A 208 -0.28 -19.04 -1.50
C SER A 208 0.65 -19.91 -0.67
N PHE A 209 1.33 -19.31 0.30
CA PHE A 209 2.16 -20.01 1.29
C PHE A 209 1.87 -19.49 2.69
N LYS A 210 2.24 -20.29 3.70
CA LYS A 210 2.11 -19.89 5.10
C LYS A 210 3.38 -19.18 5.54
N ALA A 211 3.28 -18.21 6.44
CA ALA A 211 4.47 -17.58 7.04
C ALA A 211 5.31 -18.60 7.82
N LEU A 212 4.64 -19.53 8.52
CA LEU A 212 5.28 -20.64 9.20
C LEU A 212 4.68 -21.97 8.73
N PRO A 213 5.49 -23.00 8.43
CA PRO A 213 4.99 -24.32 8.05
C PRO A 213 4.08 -24.97 9.11
N THR A 214 4.23 -24.55 10.37
CA THR A 214 3.48 -25.06 11.52
C THR A 214 2.16 -24.33 11.78
N ASP A 215 1.86 -23.23 11.06
CA ASP A 215 0.59 -22.52 11.23
C ASP A 215 -0.56 -23.41 10.77
N ARG A 216 -1.39 -23.82 11.74
CA ARG A 216 -2.56 -24.68 11.50
C ARG A 216 -3.68 -23.92 10.78
N ASP A 217 -3.74 -22.61 10.95
CA ASP A 217 -4.78 -21.77 10.36
C ASP A 217 -4.39 -21.32 8.95
N ASP A 218 -5.15 -21.79 7.96
CA ASP A 218 -5.04 -21.35 6.55
C ASP A 218 -5.44 -19.87 6.34
N GLU A 219 -5.96 -19.21 7.38
CA GLU A 219 -6.47 -17.83 7.29
C GLU A 219 -5.37 -16.78 7.08
N ARG A 220 -4.11 -17.08 7.43
CA ARG A 220 -2.94 -16.19 7.21
C ARG A 220 -2.07 -16.67 6.05
N ALA A 221 -2.71 -16.99 4.93
CA ALA A 221 -2.01 -17.34 3.71
C ALA A 221 -1.51 -16.06 3.00
N TYR A 222 -0.22 -16.05 2.68
CA TYR A 222 0.42 -14.98 1.92
C TYR A 222 0.51 -15.37 0.46
N ALA A 223 0.35 -14.39 -0.41
CA ALA A 223 0.44 -14.57 -1.85
C ALA A 223 1.90 -14.59 -2.30
N ASN A 224 2.20 -15.45 -3.28
CA ASN A 224 3.40 -15.29 -4.09
C ASN A 224 3.36 -13.92 -4.77
N PRO A 225 4.36 -13.05 -4.53
CA PRO A 225 4.29 -11.67 -4.96
C PRO A 225 4.38 -11.53 -6.49
N VAL A 226 5.06 -12.46 -7.18
CA VAL A 226 5.10 -12.48 -8.65
C VAL A 226 3.74 -12.89 -9.23
N ASP A 227 3.12 -13.94 -8.70
CA ASP A 227 1.77 -14.35 -9.12
C ASP A 227 0.73 -13.27 -8.80
N ALA A 228 0.86 -12.61 -7.65
CA ALA A 228 0.00 -11.52 -7.24
C ALA A 228 0.06 -10.36 -8.24
N LEU A 229 1.27 -9.95 -8.66
CA LEU A 229 1.44 -8.90 -9.68
C LEU A 229 0.88 -9.28 -11.04
N ASP A 230 1.14 -10.50 -11.50
CA ASP A 230 0.55 -11.05 -12.74
C ASP A 230 -0.99 -10.94 -12.68
N TRP A 231 -1.59 -11.42 -11.59
CA TRP A 231 -3.04 -11.37 -11.41
C TRP A 231 -3.61 -9.95 -11.28
N LEU A 232 -2.91 -9.08 -10.53
CA LEU A 232 -3.27 -7.67 -10.34
C LEU A 232 -3.22 -6.89 -11.64
N SER A 233 -2.27 -7.20 -12.55
CA SER A 233 -2.14 -6.53 -13.85
C SER A 233 -3.42 -6.60 -14.71
N GLY A 234 -4.23 -7.64 -14.52
CA GLY A 234 -5.52 -7.81 -15.19
C GLY A 234 -6.70 -7.12 -14.50
N ARG A 235 -6.50 -6.42 -13.38
CA ARG A 235 -7.56 -5.74 -12.63
C ARG A 235 -7.65 -4.28 -13.06
N ARG A 236 -8.86 -3.83 -13.45
CA ARG A 236 -9.12 -2.43 -13.82
C ARG A 236 -8.74 -1.43 -12.72
N GLY A 237 -8.90 -1.83 -11.46
CA GLY A 237 -8.57 -0.99 -10.32
C GLY A 237 -7.08 -0.91 -10.04
N PHE A 238 -6.27 -1.89 -10.47
CA PHE A 238 -4.85 -1.90 -10.15
C PHE A 238 -4.14 -0.77 -10.90
N LYS A 239 -3.55 0.12 -10.11
CA LYS A 239 -2.69 1.18 -10.59
C LYS A 239 -1.54 1.27 -9.61
N CYS A 240 -0.34 1.15 -10.13
CA CYS A 240 0.90 1.48 -9.46
C CYS A 240 1.61 2.49 -10.35
N GLY A 241 2.46 3.34 -9.78
CA GLY A 241 3.34 4.19 -10.59
C GLY A 241 4.08 3.38 -11.65
N ARG A 242 4.58 4.06 -12.69
CA ARG A 242 5.30 3.38 -13.79
C ARG A 242 6.66 2.83 -13.35
N LEU A 243 7.11 1.79 -14.05
CA LEU A 243 8.45 1.24 -13.90
C LEU A 243 9.35 1.73 -15.04
N ASP A 244 10.40 2.49 -14.69
CA ASP A 244 11.29 3.12 -15.67
C ASP A 244 12.40 2.15 -16.11
N ALA A 245 12.49 1.92 -17.43
CA ALA A 245 13.40 0.94 -18.01
C ALA A 245 14.87 1.24 -17.72
N ASP A 246 15.30 2.51 -17.75
CA ASP A 246 16.70 2.89 -17.51
C ASP A 246 17.16 2.51 -16.09
N TRP A 247 16.28 2.72 -15.10
CA TRP A 247 16.55 2.33 -13.72
C TRP A 247 16.65 0.81 -13.58
N VAL A 248 15.72 0.07 -14.21
CA VAL A 248 15.75 -1.40 -14.21
C VAL A 248 17.02 -1.91 -14.88
N ASN A 249 17.38 -1.35 -16.05
CA ASN A 249 18.57 -1.72 -16.81
C ASN A 249 19.85 -1.49 -16.01
N ALA A 250 19.93 -0.40 -15.24
CA ALA A 250 21.06 -0.16 -14.34
C ALA A 250 21.18 -1.22 -13.22
N GLY A 251 20.07 -1.82 -12.79
CA GLY A 251 20.03 -2.89 -11.78
C GLY A 251 20.23 -4.31 -12.32
N ILE A 252 20.09 -4.55 -13.63
CA ILE A 252 20.27 -5.90 -14.21
C ILE A 252 21.64 -6.52 -13.88
N PRO A 253 22.78 -5.82 -14.03
CA PRO A 253 24.09 -6.42 -13.78
C PRO A 253 24.31 -6.88 -12.33
N SER A 254 23.67 -6.21 -11.35
CA SER A 254 23.75 -6.54 -9.93
C SER A 254 22.73 -7.58 -9.48
N THR A 255 21.67 -7.82 -10.26
CA THR A 255 20.61 -8.79 -9.91
C THR A 255 21.19 -10.21 -9.80
N GLY A 256 21.15 -10.77 -8.59
CA GLY A 256 21.86 -12.00 -8.24
C GLY A 256 21.12 -13.31 -8.51
N SER A 257 19.86 -13.26 -8.97
CA SER A 257 18.95 -14.41 -9.03
C SER A 257 18.26 -14.55 -10.38
N LEU A 258 18.14 -15.80 -10.88
CA LEU A 258 17.36 -16.12 -12.08
C LEU A 258 15.87 -15.84 -11.88
N ALA A 259 15.34 -16.13 -10.68
CA ALA A 259 13.95 -15.83 -10.35
C ALA A 259 13.68 -14.32 -10.39
N ALA A 260 14.58 -13.50 -9.84
CA ALA A 260 14.47 -12.05 -9.90
C ALA A 260 14.57 -11.53 -11.35
N LEU A 261 15.51 -12.03 -12.16
CA LEU A 261 15.62 -11.64 -13.58
C LEU A 261 14.37 -12.02 -14.39
N GLY A 262 13.80 -13.19 -14.13
CA GLY A 262 12.52 -13.59 -14.73
C GLY A 262 11.39 -12.63 -14.32
N ALA A 263 11.26 -12.37 -13.02
CA ALA A 263 10.22 -11.52 -12.47
C ALA A 263 10.31 -10.08 -12.99
N VAL A 264 11.51 -9.49 -13.08
CA VAL A 264 11.74 -8.14 -13.61
C VAL A 264 11.15 -7.96 -15.02
N ALA A 265 11.34 -8.96 -15.89
CA ALA A 265 10.77 -8.90 -17.24
C ALA A 265 9.23 -8.87 -17.21
N GLY A 266 8.59 -9.63 -16.32
CA GLY A 266 7.15 -9.59 -16.10
C GLY A 266 6.68 -8.24 -15.52
N MET A 267 7.38 -7.73 -14.51
CA MET A 267 7.06 -6.45 -13.86
C MET A 267 7.09 -5.27 -14.84
N MET A 268 8.01 -5.26 -15.81
CA MET A 268 8.04 -4.26 -16.87
C MET A 268 6.75 -4.20 -17.70
N PHE A 269 6.01 -5.30 -17.80
CA PHE A 269 4.67 -5.31 -18.39
C PHE A 269 3.61 -4.95 -17.36
N TRP A 270 3.55 -5.69 -16.25
CA TRP A 270 2.47 -5.62 -15.26
C TRP A 270 2.32 -4.23 -14.63
N LEU A 271 3.44 -3.63 -14.22
CA LEU A 271 3.43 -2.32 -13.56
C LEU A 271 3.27 -1.15 -14.54
N ASN A 272 3.42 -1.43 -15.85
CA ASN A 272 3.18 -0.48 -16.93
C ASN A 272 1.85 -0.74 -17.65
N GLY A 273 0.91 -1.42 -16.97
CA GLY A 273 -0.48 -1.58 -17.43
C GLY A 273 -0.69 -2.63 -18.54
N GLN A 274 0.24 -3.56 -18.73
CA GLN A 274 0.12 -4.67 -19.67
C GLN A 274 0.03 -6.00 -18.93
N THR A 275 -0.68 -6.97 -19.51
CA THR A 275 -0.86 -8.30 -18.90
C THR A 275 0.13 -9.32 -19.46
N THR A 276 0.20 -10.49 -18.83
CA THR A 276 1.00 -11.62 -19.30
C THR A 276 0.57 -12.10 -20.69
N GLU A 277 -0.71 -12.02 -21.04
CA GLU A 277 -1.21 -12.34 -22.38
C GLU A 277 -0.60 -11.39 -23.43
N LYS A 278 -0.44 -10.10 -23.11
CA LYS A 278 0.19 -9.14 -24.01
C LYS A 278 1.68 -9.41 -24.17
N MET A 279 2.35 -9.83 -23.10
CA MET A 279 3.74 -10.27 -23.16
C MET A 279 3.88 -11.52 -24.05
N ALA A 280 3.01 -12.52 -23.86
CA ALA A 280 3.00 -13.75 -24.65
C ALA A 280 2.80 -13.47 -26.15
N GLU A 281 1.85 -12.59 -26.49
CA GLU A 281 1.60 -12.13 -27.86
C GLU A 281 2.87 -11.51 -28.49
N LYS A 282 3.57 -10.62 -27.78
CA LYS A 282 4.81 -9.98 -28.28
C LYS A 282 5.95 -10.99 -28.50
N LEU A 283 6.01 -12.04 -27.69
CA LEU A 283 7.07 -13.05 -27.76
C LEU A 283 6.78 -14.15 -28.78
N GLY A 284 5.51 -14.28 -29.20
CA GLY A 284 5.02 -15.42 -29.95
C GLY A 284 5.03 -16.70 -29.12
N TRP A 285 4.76 -16.59 -27.82
CA TRP A 285 4.72 -17.69 -26.86
C TRP A 285 3.29 -17.99 -26.43
N ASP A 286 3.07 -19.19 -25.90
CA ASP A 286 1.87 -19.43 -25.10
C ASP A 286 2.00 -18.79 -23.71
N VAL A 287 0.86 -18.52 -23.07
CA VAL A 287 0.80 -17.86 -21.77
C VAL A 287 1.51 -18.68 -20.68
N GLY A 288 1.49 -20.02 -20.77
CA GLY A 288 2.16 -20.90 -19.83
C GLY A 288 3.68 -20.75 -19.88
N GLN A 289 4.25 -20.71 -21.08
CA GLN A 289 5.68 -20.47 -21.32
C GLN A 289 6.10 -19.08 -20.79
N THR A 290 5.31 -18.05 -21.06
CA THR A 290 5.57 -16.71 -20.51
C THR A 290 5.49 -16.68 -18.98
N ARG A 291 4.52 -17.39 -18.38
CA ARG A 291 4.43 -17.51 -16.93
C ARG A 291 5.62 -18.23 -16.32
N ALA A 292 6.06 -19.34 -16.91
CA ALA A 292 7.26 -20.05 -16.48
C ALA A 292 8.48 -19.12 -16.49
N TRP A 293 8.69 -18.39 -17.60
CA TRP A 293 9.79 -17.44 -17.72
C TRP A 293 9.79 -16.38 -16.61
N THR A 294 8.64 -15.74 -16.38
CA THR A 294 8.52 -14.69 -15.36
C THR A 294 8.72 -15.19 -13.92
N ARG A 295 8.76 -16.51 -13.71
CA ARG A 295 9.02 -17.16 -12.42
C ARG A 295 10.44 -17.70 -12.30
N GLY A 296 11.30 -17.45 -13.28
CA GLY A 296 12.67 -17.97 -13.30
C GLY A 296 12.78 -19.40 -13.85
N GLU A 297 11.73 -19.95 -14.44
CA GLU A 297 11.71 -21.30 -14.97
C GLU A 297 12.00 -21.32 -16.48
N GLY A 298 12.90 -22.21 -16.92
CA GLY A 298 13.23 -22.38 -18.34
C GLY A 298 13.98 -21.19 -18.95
N LEU A 299 14.69 -20.39 -18.13
CA LEU A 299 15.49 -19.27 -18.64
C LEU A 299 16.66 -19.78 -19.48
N ASP A 300 16.82 -19.18 -20.65
CA ASP A 300 17.96 -19.42 -21.51
C ASP A 300 18.48 -18.11 -22.14
N PRO A 301 19.81 -17.99 -22.38
CA PRO A 301 20.38 -16.74 -22.90
C PRO A 301 19.90 -16.34 -24.29
N PHE A 302 19.43 -17.29 -25.11
CA PHE A 302 19.00 -17.02 -26.48
C PHE A 302 17.61 -16.38 -26.49
N ALA A 303 16.65 -16.96 -25.77
CA ALA A 303 15.34 -16.39 -25.57
C ALA A 303 15.39 -15.08 -24.78
N ALA A 304 16.35 -14.93 -23.86
CA ALA A 304 16.51 -13.74 -23.03
C ALA A 304 16.64 -12.45 -23.85
N LYS A 305 17.31 -12.50 -25.01
CA LYS A 305 17.45 -11.34 -25.89
C LYS A 305 16.09 -10.83 -26.38
N ARG A 306 15.24 -11.75 -26.87
CA ARG A 306 13.88 -11.45 -27.34
C ARG A 306 12.98 -10.96 -26.20
N VAL A 307 13.11 -11.57 -25.02
CA VAL A 307 12.35 -11.14 -23.84
C VAL A 307 12.71 -9.73 -23.42
N ALA A 308 14.02 -9.42 -23.36
CA ALA A 308 14.48 -8.09 -23.04
C ALA A 308 13.97 -7.04 -24.05
N GLU A 309 14.07 -7.32 -25.35
CA GLU A 309 13.54 -6.42 -26.39
C GLU A 309 12.03 -6.16 -26.23
N ALA A 310 11.25 -7.20 -25.94
CA ALA A 310 9.80 -7.06 -25.73
C ALA A 310 9.45 -6.26 -24.46
N ALA A 311 10.26 -6.39 -23.41
CA ALA A 311 10.12 -5.72 -22.12
C ALA A 311 10.75 -4.31 -22.07
N GLY A 312 11.47 -3.90 -23.13
CA GLY A 312 12.20 -2.63 -23.15
C GLY A 312 13.48 -2.64 -22.30
N LEU A 313 14.06 -3.81 -22.04
CA LEU A 313 15.29 -3.99 -21.29
C LEU A 313 16.52 -4.03 -22.21
N ASP A 314 17.71 -3.79 -21.66
CA ASP A 314 18.99 -3.98 -22.34
C ASP A 314 19.19 -5.47 -22.64
N SER A 315 19.04 -5.84 -23.91
CA SER A 315 19.07 -7.24 -24.34
C SER A 315 20.44 -7.89 -24.21
N LYS A 316 21.51 -7.09 -24.23
CA LYS A 316 22.88 -7.59 -24.06
C LYS A 316 23.17 -7.87 -22.59
N GLU A 317 22.92 -6.91 -21.70
CA GLU A 317 23.21 -7.08 -20.28
C GLU A 317 22.26 -8.09 -19.62
N TYR A 318 20.98 -8.13 -20.02
CA TYR A 318 20.01 -9.11 -19.51
C TYR A 318 20.40 -10.55 -19.89
N SER A 319 20.66 -10.81 -21.17
CA SER A 319 21.08 -12.14 -21.65
C SER A 319 22.41 -12.58 -21.02
N LYS A 320 23.38 -11.67 -20.92
CA LYS A 320 24.69 -11.92 -20.29
C LYS A 320 24.55 -12.26 -18.81
N GLN A 321 23.70 -11.56 -18.06
CA GLN A 321 23.50 -11.85 -16.65
C GLN A 321 22.82 -13.22 -16.45
N ILE A 322 21.78 -13.54 -17.24
CA ILE A 322 21.16 -14.88 -17.22
C ILE A 322 22.21 -15.97 -17.51
N ALA A 323 23.01 -15.80 -18.56
CA ALA A 323 24.07 -16.76 -18.91
C ALA A 323 25.11 -16.93 -17.78
N LYS A 324 25.44 -15.85 -17.08
CA LYS A 324 26.38 -15.86 -15.95
C LYS A 324 25.81 -16.60 -14.74
N LEU A 325 24.52 -16.45 -14.45
CA LEU A 325 23.88 -17.14 -13.32
C LEU A 325 23.66 -18.63 -13.61
N LEU A 326 23.22 -19.00 -14.82
CA LEU A 326 23.10 -20.41 -15.22
C LEU A 326 24.43 -21.17 -15.14
N LYS A 327 25.56 -20.50 -15.40
CA LYS A 327 26.90 -21.09 -15.24
C LYS A 327 27.35 -21.30 -13.79
N LYS A 328 26.68 -20.67 -12.82
CA LYS A 328 26.98 -20.85 -11.39
C LYS A 328 26.16 -21.97 -10.75
N GLU A 329 25.00 -22.29 -11.33
CA GLU A 329 24.12 -23.36 -10.86
C GLU A 329 24.54 -24.75 -11.39
N ASN A 330 25.33 -24.80 -12.46
CA ASN A 330 25.91 -26.02 -13.04
C ASN A 330 27.40 -26.15 -12.68
#